data_AF-A0A1G9ATV1-F1
#
_entry.id   AF-A0A1G9ATV1-F1
#
_cell.length_a   1.000
_cell.length_b   1.000
_cell.length_c   1.000
_cell.angle_alpha   90.00
_cell.angle_beta   90.00
_cell.angle_gamma   90.00
#
_symmetry.space_group_name_H-M   'P 1'
#
loop_
_entity.id
_entity.type
_entity.pdbx_description
1 polymer ?
#
loop_
_entity_poly.entity_id
_entity_poly.type
_entity_poly.pdbx_seq_one_letter_code
_entity_poly.pdbx_strand_id
1 'polypeptide(L)'
;MELKDDENNEILYFILEPNAETDIPVHVVFDDPFAAKAYFNRFRTFSDAQILECRLNPGFYTDITKDCYFIQLERNSNVHTISLANDLQRSELAIKGHYFFEGDQICIYLMAQCEEDAIKAARKIRDKAIANNEFINHPTLGKVLGIG
;
A
#
# COMPACT_ATOMS: atom_id res chain seq x y z
N MET A 1 -4.78 19.13 8.09
CA MET A 1 -6.20 18.74 8.24
C MET A 1 -6.17 17.36 8.86
N GLU A 2 -6.43 17.29 10.17
CA GLU A 2 -6.50 16.00 10.87
C GLU A 2 -7.72 15.26 10.31
N LEU A 3 -7.47 14.17 9.58
CA LEU A 3 -8.53 13.25 9.20
C LEU A 3 -8.97 12.59 10.50
N LYS A 4 -10.18 12.94 10.95
CA LYS A 4 -10.84 12.20 12.01
C LYS A 4 -11.03 10.78 11.51
N ASP A 5 -10.37 9.83 12.14
CA ASP A 5 -10.65 8.39 12.05
C ASP A 5 -12.03 8.10 12.67
N ASP A 6 -13.09 8.74 12.17
CA ASP A 6 -14.46 8.35 12.49
C ASP A 6 -14.78 7.08 11.67
N GLU A 7 -14.27 5.97 12.21
CA GLU A 7 -14.76 4.60 12.18
C GLU A 7 -15.98 4.32 11.28
N ASN A 8 -15.76 4.18 9.97
CA ASN A 8 -16.67 3.35 9.17
C ASN A 8 -16.19 1.89 9.24
N ASN A 9 -16.28 1.30 10.43
CA ASN A 9 -15.99 -0.11 10.71
C ASN A 9 -17.14 -0.99 10.20
N GLU A 10 -17.50 -0.86 8.92
CA GLU A 10 -18.54 -1.69 8.32
C GLU A 10 -18.05 -3.15 8.30
N ILE A 11 -18.81 -4.04 8.93
CA ILE A 11 -18.51 -5.48 8.96
C ILE A 11 -19.32 -6.13 7.86
N LEU A 12 -18.62 -6.84 6.98
CA LEU A 12 -19.23 -7.70 5.97
C LEU A 12 -19.13 -9.16 6.39
N TYR A 13 -20.16 -9.93 6.06
CA TYR A 13 -20.30 -11.34 6.35
C TYR A 13 -20.24 -12.12 5.05
N PHE A 14 -19.17 -12.89 4.88
CA PHE A 14 -18.91 -13.69 3.69
C PHE A 14 -19.31 -15.14 3.96
N ILE A 15 -20.05 -15.75 3.04
CA ILE A 15 -20.32 -17.20 3.08
C ILE A 15 -19.27 -17.87 2.20
N LEU A 16 -18.34 -18.58 2.84
CA LEU A 16 -17.40 -19.46 2.15
C LEU A 16 -18.02 -20.84 2.02
N GLU A 17 -18.13 -21.34 0.80
CA GLU A 17 -18.46 -22.74 0.54
C GLU A 17 -17.22 -23.41 -0.08
N PRO A 18 -16.68 -24.49 0.51
CA PRO A 18 -15.59 -25.22 -0.12
C PRO A 18 -16.12 -25.93 -1.37
N ASN A 19 -15.99 -25.27 -2.51
CA ASN A 19 -16.35 -25.83 -3.80
C ASN A 19 -15.08 -26.29 -4.52
N ALA A 20 -14.89 -27.61 -4.58
CA ALA A 20 -13.69 -28.23 -5.16
C ALA A 20 -13.56 -28.02 -6.69
N GLU A 21 -14.59 -27.50 -7.37
CA GLU A 21 -14.61 -27.36 -8.83
C GLU A 21 -14.34 -25.95 -9.34
N THR A 22 -14.59 -24.90 -8.54
CA THR A 22 -14.60 -23.52 -9.07
C THR A 22 -13.46 -22.62 -8.59
N ASP A 23 -12.64 -23.05 -7.62
CA ASP A 23 -11.52 -22.28 -7.04
C ASP A 23 -11.91 -20.85 -6.57
N ILE A 24 -13.22 -20.59 -6.44
CA ILE A 24 -13.79 -19.32 -5.99
C ILE A 24 -14.27 -19.53 -4.56
N PRO A 25 -13.60 -18.92 -3.57
CA PRO A 25 -13.87 -19.22 -2.16
C PRO A 25 -15.13 -18.52 -1.62
N VAL A 26 -15.63 -17.44 -2.25
CA VAL A 26 -16.76 -16.64 -1.74
C VAL A 26 -18.00 -16.86 -2.60
N HIS A 27 -19.07 -17.36 -1.98
CA HIS A 27 -20.34 -17.57 -2.68
C HIS A 27 -21.24 -16.32 -2.65
N VAL A 28 -21.38 -15.68 -1.47
CA VAL A 28 -22.26 -14.53 -1.24
C VAL A 28 -21.70 -13.62 -0.12
N VAL A 29 -22.02 -12.32 -0.18
CA VAL A 29 -21.64 -11.29 0.80
C VAL A 29 -22.89 -10.62 1.37
N PHE A 30 -22.91 -10.36 2.68
CA PHE A 30 -23.97 -9.64 3.39
C PHE A 30 -23.38 -8.51 4.25
N ASP A 31 -24.12 -7.44 4.41
CA ASP A 31 -23.85 -6.32 5.33
C ASP A 31 -24.56 -6.48 6.69
N ASP A 32 -25.43 -7.48 6.81
CA ASP A 32 -26.20 -7.78 8.03
C ASP A 32 -25.96 -9.23 8.52
N PRO A 33 -25.60 -9.43 9.81
CA PRO A 33 -25.38 -10.76 10.36
C PRO A 33 -26.63 -11.65 10.36
N PHE A 34 -27.83 -11.06 10.49
CA PHE A 34 -29.07 -11.82 10.51
C PHE A 34 -29.41 -12.38 9.12
N ALA A 35 -29.22 -11.58 8.07
CA ALA A 35 -29.35 -12.02 6.68
C ALA A 35 -28.35 -13.13 6.35
N ALA A 36 -27.08 -12.97 6.74
CA ALA A 36 -26.05 -13.99 6.55
C ALA A 36 -26.42 -15.32 7.23
N LYS A 37 -26.86 -15.27 8.50
CA LYS A 37 -27.31 -16.46 9.25
C LYS A 37 -28.58 -17.06 8.65
N ALA A 38 -29.54 -16.25 8.21
CA ALA A 38 -30.76 -16.74 7.59
C ALA A 38 -30.47 -17.46 6.27
N TYR A 39 -29.56 -16.91 5.46
CA TYR A 39 -29.06 -17.55 4.24
C TYR A 39 -28.37 -18.88 4.56
N PHE A 40 -27.38 -18.85 5.47
CA PHE A 40 -26.64 -20.03 5.91
C PHE A 40 -27.56 -21.16 6.40
N ASN A 41 -28.52 -20.84 7.27
CA ASN A 41 -29.46 -21.80 7.84
C ASN A 41 -30.46 -22.34 6.82
N ARG A 42 -30.90 -21.50 5.87
CA ARG A 42 -31.89 -21.87 4.86
C ARG A 42 -31.33 -22.85 3.84
N PHE A 43 -30.09 -22.62 3.41
CA PHE A 43 -29.54 -23.42 2.33
C PHE A 43 -28.87 -24.70 2.83
N ARG A 44 -28.30 -24.78 4.05
CA ARG A 44 -27.64 -26.02 4.56
C ARG A 44 -26.78 -26.70 3.48
N THR A 45 -26.27 -25.93 2.52
CA THR A 45 -25.69 -26.43 1.28
C THR A 45 -24.22 -26.63 1.52
N PHE A 46 -23.82 -27.90 1.41
CA PHE A 46 -22.45 -28.41 1.50
C PHE A 46 -21.89 -28.33 2.93
N SER A 47 -21.45 -29.47 3.42
CA SER A 47 -21.19 -29.84 4.83
C SER A 47 -20.21 -28.95 5.60
N ASP A 48 -19.58 -27.98 4.96
CA ASP A 48 -18.40 -27.29 5.47
C ASP A 48 -18.42 -25.78 5.18
N ALA A 49 -19.59 -25.20 4.87
CA ALA A 49 -19.72 -23.75 4.69
C ALA A 49 -19.41 -22.98 5.98
N GLN A 50 -18.79 -21.80 5.87
CA GLN A 50 -18.42 -20.94 7.00
C GLN A 50 -18.86 -19.50 6.77
N ILE A 51 -19.27 -18.82 7.84
CA ILE A 51 -19.48 -17.37 7.84
C ILE A 51 -18.18 -16.72 8.30
N LEU A 52 -17.55 -15.93 7.44
CA LEU A 52 -16.43 -15.08 7.81
C LEU A 52 -16.89 -13.65 8.04
N GLU A 53 -16.56 -13.11 9.20
CA GLU A 53 -16.72 -11.69 9.49
C GLU A 53 -15.43 -10.97 9.08
N CYS A 54 -15.53 -10.11 8.07
CA CYS A 54 -14.41 -9.25 7.69
C CYS A 54 -14.80 -7.81 7.98
N ARG A 55 -13.92 -7.12 8.69
CA ARG A 55 -13.99 -5.66 8.76
C ARG A 55 -13.57 -5.13 7.40
N LEU A 56 -14.43 -4.33 6.77
CA LEU A 56 -14.00 -3.52 5.65
C LEU A 56 -12.83 -2.68 6.13
N ASN A 57 -11.75 -2.68 5.35
CA ASN A 57 -10.70 -1.70 5.56
C ASN A 57 -11.37 -0.32 5.50
N PRO A 58 -10.99 0.63 6.37
CA PRO A 58 -11.46 2.00 6.23
C PRO A 58 -11.24 2.43 4.78
N GLY A 59 -12.20 3.17 4.22
CA GLY A 59 -12.15 3.59 2.83
C GLY A 59 -10.76 4.15 2.51
N PHE A 60 -9.99 3.41 1.72
CA PHE A 60 -8.64 3.83 1.35
C PHE A 60 -8.80 5.00 0.39
N TYR A 61 -8.82 6.22 0.93
CA TYR A 61 -8.89 7.42 0.13
C TYR A 61 -7.50 7.70 -0.43
N THR A 62 -7.12 6.99 -1.49
CA THR A 62 -6.09 7.49 -2.38
C THR A 62 -6.66 8.69 -3.10
N ASP A 63 -5.97 9.83 -2.98
CA ASP A 63 -6.19 10.97 -3.86
C ASP A 63 -6.05 10.49 -5.32
N ILE A 64 -7.19 10.27 -5.99
CA ILE A 64 -7.26 9.73 -7.36
C ILE A 64 -6.56 10.62 -8.39
N THR A 65 -6.15 11.83 -7.99
CA THR A 65 -5.41 12.76 -8.84
C THR A 65 -3.91 12.54 -8.79
N LYS A 66 -3.41 11.63 -7.94
CA LYS A 66 -1.98 11.39 -7.76
C LYS A 66 -1.64 9.91 -7.89
N ASP A 67 -0.59 9.64 -8.63
CA ASP A 67 0.02 8.32 -8.71
C ASP A 67 1.21 8.20 -7.75
N CYS A 68 1.50 6.96 -7.35
CA CYS A 68 2.68 6.63 -6.55
C CYS A 68 3.88 6.42 -7.48
N TYR A 69 4.89 7.29 -7.37
CA TYR A 69 6.15 7.19 -8.10
C TYR A 69 7.27 6.69 -7.20
N PHE A 70 8.08 5.80 -7.75
CA PHE A 70 9.41 5.48 -7.25
C PHE A 70 10.44 6.18 -8.13
N ILE A 71 11.32 6.97 -7.50
CA ILE A 71 12.34 7.74 -8.20
C ILE A 71 13.70 7.45 -7.58
N GLN A 72 14.65 7.08 -8.42
CA GLN A 72 16.07 6.97 -8.05
C GLN A 72 16.82 8.16 -8.64
N LEU A 73 17.50 8.92 -7.80
CA LEU A 73 18.36 10.03 -8.20
C LEU A 73 19.79 9.73 -7.74
N GLU A 74 20.78 10.00 -8.59
CA GLU A 74 22.15 10.04 -8.10
C GLU A 74 22.40 11.33 -7.32
N ARG A 75 23.40 11.29 -6.44
CA ARG A 75 23.87 12.45 -5.67
C ARG A 75 24.19 13.65 -6.55
N ASN A 76 24.84 13.42 -7.70
CA ASN A 76 25.43 14.50 -8.51
C ASN A 76 24.86 14.62 -9.94
N SER A 77 24.04 13.68 -10.44
CA SER A 77 23.57 13.74 -11.83
C SER A 77 22.33 12.88 -12.09
N ASN A 78 21.29 13.52 -12.66
CA ASN A 78 20.08 12.99 -13.28
C ASN A 78 19.24 11.90 -12.57
N VAL A 79 17.99 11.80 -13.04
CA VAL A 79 17.07 10.73 -12.67
C VAL A 79 17.63 9.44 -13.26
N HIS A 80 17.96 8.49 -12.41
CA HIS A 80 18.47 7.19 -12.83
C HIS A 80 17.32 6.27 -13.25
N THR A 81 16.21 6.31 -12.52
CA THR A 81 15.02 5.50 -12.78
C THR A 81 13.79 6.21 -12.24
N ILE A 82 12.70 6.10 -12.99
CA ILE A 82 11.36 6.48 -12.56
C ILE A 82 10.39 5.37 -12.95
N SER A 83 9.55 4.97 -12.02
CA SER A 83 8.54 3.94 -12.25
C SER A 83 7.32 4.17 -11.37
N LEU A 84 6.15 3.79 -11.88
CA LEU A 84 4.95 3.70 -11.05
C LEU A 84 5.08 2.52 -10.09
N ALA A 85 4.84 2.79 -8.80
CA ALA A 85 4.73 1.75 -7.79
C ALA A 85 3.24 1.40 -7.60
N ASN A 86 2.90 0.13 -7.80
CA ASN A 86 1.53 -0.36 -7.87
C ASN A 86 1.16 -1.31 -6.72
N ASP A 87 1.97 -1.34 -5.66
CA ASP A 87 1.70 -2.13 -4.46
C ASP A 87 1.39 -1.25 -3.24
N LEU A 88 0.64 -1.83 -2.30
CA LEU A 88 0.15 -1.15 -1.11
C LEU A 88 1.30 -0.66 -0.23
N GLN A 89 2.33 -1.48 -0.04
CA GLN A 89 3.46 -1.15 0.83
C GLN A 89 4.21 0.10 0.33
N ARG A 90 4.50 0.16 -0.97
CA ARG A 90 5.16 1.34 -1.56
C ARG A 90 4.28 2.58 -1.55
N SER A 91 2.97 2.42 -1.71
CA SER A 91 2.02 3.53 -1.60
C SER A 91 1.99 4.12 -0.18
N GLU A 92 2.05 3.28 0.86
CA GLU A 92 2.16 3.75 2.24
C GLU A 92 3.48 4.48 2.52
N LEU A 93 4.59 3.99 1.96
CA LEU A 93 5.90 4.66 2.04
C LEU A 93 5.86 6.04 1.36
N ALA A 94 5.19 6.15 0.21
CA ALA A 94 5.01 7.40 -0.51
C ALA A 94 4.18 8.43 0.28
N ILE A 95 3.09 7.99 0.91
CA ILE A 95 2.25 8.85 1.76
C ILE A 95 3.05 9.39 2.96
N LYS A 96 3.93 8.56 3.54
CA LYS A 96 4.81 8.93 4.65
C LYS A 96 6.01 9.78 4.21
N GLY A 97 6.20 10.01 2.90
CA GLY A 97 7.34 10.74 2.35
C GLY A 97 8.68 10.05 2.60
N HIS A 98 8.68 8.71 2.61
CA HIS A 98 9.86 7.92 2.93
C HIS A 98 10.87 7.91 1.78
N TYR A 99 12.15 8.00 2.12
CA TYR A 99 13.28 7.80 1.21
C TYR A 99 14.41 7.05 1.92
N PHE A 100 15.27 6.41 1.13
CA PHE A 100 16.44 5.69 1.62
C PHE A 100 17.61 5.83 0.64
N PHE A 101 18.80 5.44 1.08
CA PHE A 101 20.01 5.51 0.27
C PHE A 101 20.45 4.11 -0.18
N GLU A 102 20.83 4.01 -1.45
CA GLU A 102 21.41 2.80 -2.04
C GLU A 102 22.73 3.19 -2.72
N GLY A 103 23.84 3.05 -1.99
CA GLY A 103 25.14 3.55 -2.42
C GLY A 103 25.14 5.08 -2.57
N ASP A 104 25.45 5.56 -3.78
CA ASP A 104 25.44 6.99 -4.13
C ASP A 104 24.07 7.49 -4.62
N GLN A 105 23.05 6.64 -4.56
CA GLN A 105 21.69 6.95 -5.01
C GLN A 105 20.77 7.21 -3.82
N ILE A 106 19.83 8.13 -4.01
CA ILE A 106 18.67 8.30 -3.13
C ILE A 106 17.43 7.75 -3.84
N CYS A 107 16.76 6.84 -3.16
CA CYS A 107 15.54 6.17 -3.60
C CYS A 107 14.35 6.77 -2.85
N ILE A 108 13.38 7.30 -3.58
CA ILE A 108 12.30 8.12 -3.01
C ILE A 108 10.96 7.56 -3.49
N TYR A 109 10.06 7.33 -2.53
CA TYR A 109 8.64 7.08 -2.81
C TYR A 109 7.85 8.36 -2.57
N LEU A 110 7.03 8.78 -3.53
CA LEU A 110 6.17 9.95 -3.36
C LEU A 110 4.90 9.88 -4.22
N MET A 111 3.87 10.60 -3.80
CA MET A 111 2.62 10.77 -4.55
C MET A 111 2.69 12.06 -5.37
N ALA A 112 2.42 11.99 -6.69
CA ALA A 112 2.44 13.15 -7.57
C ALA A 112 1.38 13.05 -8.68
N GLN A 113 0.92 14.20 -9.20
CA GLN A 113 -0.10 14.23 -10.26
C GLN A 113 0.44 13.80 -11.63
N CYS A 114 1.75 13.96 -11.83
CA CYS A 114 2.43 13.57 -13.06
C CYS A 114 3.91 13.33 -12.77
N GLU A 115 4.57 12.70 -13.75
CA GLU A 115 5.99 12.38 -13.70
C GLU A 115 6.87 13.62 -13.46
N GLU A 116 6.58 14.74 -14.13
CA GLU A 116 7.38 15.97 -13.98
C GLU A 116 7.36 16.52 -12.56
N ASP A 117 6.18 16.51 -11.92
CA ASP A 117 6.03 17.00 -10.55
C ASP A 117 6.67 16.04 -9.56
N ALA A 118 6.62 14.73 -9.86
CA ALA A 118 7.33 13.72 -9.12
C ALA A 118 8.84 13.97 -9.11
N ILE A 119 9.43 14.24 -10.29
CA ILE A 119 10.86 14.55 -10.45
C ILE A 119 11.23 15.84 -9.70
N LYS A 120 10.41 16.90 -9.81
CA LYS A 120 10.66 18.16 -9.09
C LYS A 120 10.65 17.96 -7.58
N ALA A 121 9.71 17.17 -7.05
CA ALA A 121 9.61 16.86 -5.63
C ALA A 121 10.81 16.00 -5.15
N ALA A 122 11.16 14.96 -5.91
CA ALA A 122 12.30 14.10 -5.62
C ALA A 122 13.63 14.88 -5.56
N ARG A 123 13.84 15.82 -6.49
CA ARG A 123 15.03 16.70 -6.49
C ARG A 123 15.11 17.55 -5.22
N LYS A 124 13.99 18.13 -4.76
CA LYS A 124 13.96 18.91 -3.51
C LYS A 124 14.34 18.06 -2.29
N ILE A 125 13.87 16.81 -2.24
CA ILE A 125 14.22 15.86 -1.16
C ILE A 125 15.71 15.55 -1.19
N ARG A 126 16.26 15.22 -2.36
CA ARG A 126 17.71 14.99 -2.54
C ARG A 126 18.53 16.21 -2.12
N ASP A 127 18.19 17.40 -2.59
CA ASP A 127 18.96 18.61 -2.32
C ASP A 127 18.98 18.93 -0.82
N LYS A 128 17.87 18.67 -0.12
CA LYS A 128 17.80 18.75 1.35
C LYS A 128 18.67 17.70 2.03
N ALA A 129 18.62 16.44 1.58
CA ALA A 129 19.46 15.36 2.12
C ALA A 129 20.96 15.64 1.92
N ILE A 130 21.36 16.24 0.78
CA ILE A 130 22.73 16.68 0.53
C ILE A 130 23.12 17.81 1.48
N ALA A 131 22.27 18.83 1.65
CA ALA A 131 22.53 19.94 2.56
C ALA A 131 22.70 19.47 4.02
N ASN A 132 21.99 18.41 4.40
CA ASN A 132 22.07 17.79 5.72
C ASN A 132 23.22 16.78 5.88
N ASN A 133 24.06 16.57 4.85
CA ASN A 133 25.13 15.55 4.83
C ASN A 133 24.65 14.11 5.10
N GLU A 134 23.40 13.78 4.75
CA GLU A 134 22.79 12.47 5.06
C GLU A 134 23.43 11.31 4.28
N PHE A 135 23.98 11.58 3.09
CA PHE A 135 24.75 10.62 2.29
C PHE A 135 26.02 10.11 2.98
N ILE A 136 26.55 10.84 3.97
CA ILE A 136 27.81 10.49 4.66
C ILE A 136 27.51 9.67 5.93
N ASN A 137 26.29 9.76 6.46
CA ASN A 137 25.92 9.24 7.77
C ASN A 137 25.10 7.94 7.74
N HIS A 138 24.71 7.44 6.56
CA HIS A 138 23.92 6.22 6.45
C HIS A 138 24.77 5.00 6.04
N PRO A 139 24.77 3.91 6.82
CA PRO A 139 25.31 2.64 6.37
C PRO A 139 24.46 2.11 5.21
N THR A 140 25.12 1.60 4.18
CA THR A 140 24.48 0.95 3.03
C THR A 140 23.57 -0.21 3.50
N LEU A 141 22.49 -0.46 2.76
CA LEU A 141 21.49 -1.51 3.02
C LEU A 141 22.09 -2.91 3.28
N GLY A 142 23.28 -3.21 2.74
CA GLY A 142 24.02 -4.45 3.02
C GLY A 142 24.38 -4.66 4.50
N LYS A 143 24.55 -3.57 5.28
CA LYS A 143 24.79 -3.63 6.72
C LYS A 143 23.51 -3.86 7.54
N VAL A 144 22.35 -3.49 7.00
CA VAL A 144 21.04 -3.66 7.66
C VAL A 144 20.51 -5.08 7.45
N LEU A 145 20.84 -5.72 6.32
CA LEU A 145 20.40 -7.08 5.98
C LEU A 145 21.36 -8.18 6.46
N GLY A 146 22.49 -7.84 7.09
CA GLY A 146 23.40 -8.82 7.69
C GLY A 146 24.03 -9.79 6.69
N ILE A 147 24.19 -9.40 5.43
CA ILE A 147 24.90 -10.20 4.44
C ILE A 147 26.32 -9.62 4.33
N GLY A 148 27.20 -10.15 5.17
CA GLY A 148 28.65 -9.95 5.14
C GLY A 148 29.35 -11.30 5.13
#